data_AF-A0A0E3QLH0-F1
#
_entry.id   AF-A0A0E3QLH0-F1
#
_cell.length_a   1.000
_cell.length_b   1.000
_cell.length_c   1.000
_cell.angle_alpha   90.00
_cell.angle_beta   90.00
_cell.angle_gamma   90.00
#
_symmetry.space_group_name_H-M   'P 1'
#
loop_
_entity.id
_entity.type
_entity.pdbx_description
1 polymer ?
#
loop_
_entity_poly.entity_id
_entity_poly.type
_entity_poly.pdbx_seq_one_letter_code
_entity_poly.pdbx_strand_id
1 'polypeptide(L)' 'MYQCFIVEHYLNKAVDVYCGGPDVFTGTIEACADNVLTLKNDGKYTHVAIDKIIALWPIDGEAAVTASGSSAHH' A
#
# COMPACT_ATOMS: atom_id res chain seq x y z
N MET A 1 -11.81 11.30 -7.54
CA MET A 1 -11.38 10.85 -8.88
C MET A 1 -10.30 9.77 -8.79
N TYR A 2 -9.32 9.87 -7.89
CA TYR A 2 -8.27 8.85 -7.71
C TYR A 2 -8.76 7.45 -7.31
N GLN A 3 -9.85 7.37 -6.53
CA GLN A 3 -10.39 6.08 -6.08
C GLN A 3 -10.78 5.15 -7.23
N CYS A 4 -11.47 5.64 -8.26
CA CYS A 4 -11.88 4.81 -9.41
C CYS A 4 -10.66 4.25 -10.15
N PHE A 5 -9.64 5.08 -10.37
CA PHE A 5 -8.40 4.65 -10.99
C PHE A 5 -7.70 3.54 -10.21
N ILE A 6 -7.60 3.66 -8.89
CA ILE A 6 -6.97 2.63 -8.04
C ILE A 6 -7.77 1.32 -8.11
N VAL A 7 -9.11 1.39 -8.02
CA VAL A 7 -9.98 0.21 -8.08
C VAL A 7 -9.86 -0.48 -9.44
N GLU A 8 -9.92 0.27 -10.54
CA GLU A 8 -9.92 -0.29 -11.89
C GLU A 8 -8.57 -0.90 -12.27
N HIS A 9 -7.46 -0.30 -11.84
CA HIS A 9 -6.12 -0.69 -12.30
C HIS A 9 -5.31 -1.51 -11.29
N TYR A 10 -5.61 -1.42 -9.99
CA TYR A 10 -4.75 -1.95 -8.93
C TYR A 10 -5.46 -2.81 -7.88
N LEU A 11 -6.79 -2.94 -7.91
CA LEU A 11 -7.49 -3.85 -7.00
C LEU A 11 -6.94 -5.28 -7.12
N ASN A 12 -6.70 -5.92 -5.97
CA ASN A 12 -6.05 -7.23 -5.84
C ASN A 12 -4.60 -7.31 -6.37
N LYS A 13 -3.94 -6.17 -6.61
CA LYS A 13 -2.51 -6.14 -6.97
C LYS A 13 -1.66 -5.72 -5.78
N ALA A 14 -0.44 -6.28 -5.72
CA ALA A 14 0.59 -5.85 -4.79
C ALA A 14 1.15 -4.50 -5.25
N VAL A 15 1.20 -3.54 -4.32
CA VAL A 15 1.66 -2.18 -4.59
C VAL A 15 2.49 -1.67 -3.42
N ASP A 16 3.36 -0.72 -3.72
CA ASP A 16 3.95 0.16 -2.73
C ASP A 16 3.28 1.53 -2.83
N VAL A 17 2.96 2.10 -1.67
CA VAL A 17 2.26 3.37 -1.52
C VAL A 17 3.16 4.35 -0.77
N TYR A 18 3.52 5.43 -1.45
CA TYR A 18 4.34 6.50 -0.89
C TYR A 18 3.47 7.66 -0.40
N CYS A 19 3.62 8.02 0.88
CA CYS A 19 2.84 9.09 1.52
C CYS A 19 3.64 10.35 1.84
N GLY A 20 4.91 10.42 1.40
CA GLY A 20 5.83 11.49 1.74
C GLY A 20 6.82 11.12 2.84
N GLY A 21 7.95 11.83 2.89
CA GLY A 21 9.00 11.55 3.88
C GLY A 21 9.66 10.18 3.65
N PRO A 22 9.99 9.42 4.72
CA PRO A 22 10.55 8.07 4.63
C PRO A 22 9.48 6.97 4.58
N ASP A 23 8.19 7.31 4.63
CA ASP A 23 7.12 6.33 4.85
C ASP A 23 6.62 5.73 3.52
N VAL A 24 6.85 4.42 3.35
CA VAL A 24 6.33 3.61 2.25
C VAL A 24 5.58 2.42 2.84
N PHE A 25 4.35 2.19 2.36
CA PHE A 25 3.52 1.06 2.77
C PHE A 25 3.42 0.04 1.64
N THR A 26 3.79 -1.19 1.93
CA THR A 26 3.74 -2.31 0.98
C THR A 26 2.57 -3.24 1.31
N GLY A 27 1.80 -3.62 0.30
CA GLY A 27 0.76 -4.64 0.45
C GLY A 27 -0.12 -4.82 -0.78
N THR A 28 -1.03 -5.78 -0.71
CA THR A 28 -2.06 -5.99 -1.73
C THR A 28 -3.26 -5.10 -1.47
N ILE A 29 -3.76 -4.40 -2.49
CA ILE A 29 -4.99 -3.61 -2.35
C ILE A 29 -6.18 -4.55 -2.22
N GLU A 30 -6.78 -4.58 -1.03
CA GLU A 30 -7.97 -5.39 -0.75
C GLU A 30 -9.25 -4.58 -0.92
N ALA A 31 -9.23 -3.29 -0.56
CA ALA A 31 -10.38 -2.41 -0.70
C ALA A 31 -9.96 -0.95 -0.91
N CYS A 32 -10.83 -0.17 -1.54
CA CYS A 32 -10.65 1.27 -1.76
C CYS A 32 -12.03 1.95 -1.75
N ALA A 33 -12.37 2.57 -0.61
CA ALA A 33 -13.70 3.13 -0.33
C ALA A 33 -13.58 4.36 0.56
N ASP A 34 -14.53 5.30 0.47
CA ASP A 34 -14.63 6.47 1.36
C ASP A 34 -13.31 7.25 1.53
N ASN A 35 -12.56 7.43 0.43
CA ASN A 35 -11.25 8.09 0.43
C ASN A 35 -10.16 7.37 1.25
N VAL A 36 -10.33 6.07 1.52
CA VAL A 36 -9.38 5.21 2.24
C VAL A 36 -8.98 4.02 1.38
N LEU A 37 -7.67 3.83 1.22
CA LEU A 37 -7.05 2.66 0.63
C LEU A 37 -6.73 1.64 1.73
N THR A 38 -7.16 0.39 1.54
CA THR A 38 -6.84 -0.72 2.45
C THR A 38 -5.85 -1.65 1.78
N LEU A 39 -4.67 -1.72 2.38
CA LEU A 39 -3.61 -2.65 2.02
C LEU A 39 -3.64 -3.85 2.98
N LYS A 40 -3.41 -5.04 2.45
CA LYS A 40 -3.22 -6.26 3.22
C LYS A 40 -1.79 -6.74 3.06
N ASN A 41 -1.11 -7.01 4.18
CA ASN A 41 0.23 -7.59 4.18
C ASN A 41 0.39 -8.47 5.43
N ASP A 42 0.84 -9.72 5.26
CA ASP A 42 1.07 -10.69 6.35
C ASP A 42 -0.06 -10.77 7.40
N GLY A 43 -1.31 -10.76 6.93
CA GLY A 43 -2.51 -10.84 7.79
C GLY A 43 -2.84 -9.55 8.56
N LYS A 44 -2.09 -8.47 8.33
CA LYS A 44 -2.38 -7.12 8.86
C LYS A 44 -3.03 -6.26 7.78
N TYR A 45 -3.89 -5.34 8.24
CA TYR A 45 -4.52 -4.33 7.41
C TYR A 45 -3.93 -2.96 7.72
N THR A 46 -3.58 -2.23 6.67
CA THR A 46 -3.11 -0.85 6.74
C THR A 46 -4.10 0.03 5.98
N HIS A 47 -4.62 1.05 6.64
CA HIS A 47 -5.56 2.01 6.07
C HIS A 47 -4.87 3.34 5.80
N VAL A 48 -4.83 3.76 4.54
CA VAL A 48 -4.15 4.97 4.08
C VAL A 48 -5.17 5.92 3.48
N ALA A 49 -5.18 7.17 3.92
CA ALA A 49 -6.04 8.18 3.32
C ALA A 49 -5.53 8.52 1.90
N ILE A 50 -6.40 8.46 0.89
CA ILE A 50 -6.01 8.59 -0.53
C ILE A 50 -5.42 9.98 -0.82
N ASP A 51 -5.86 11.02 -0.11
CA ASP A 51 -5.35 12.38 -0.25
C ASP A 51 -3.90 12.55 0.25
N LYS A 52 -3.36 11.57 0.98
CA LYS A 52 -1.96 11.54 1.42
C LYS A 52 -1.06 10.75 0.49
N ILE A 53 -1.62 9.99 -0.45
CA ILE A 53 -0.85 9.20 -1.40
C ILE A 53 -0.22 10.15 -2.41
N ILE A 54 1.10 10.24 -2.39
CA ILE A 54 1.88 11.02 -3.34
C ILE A 54 2.14 10.19 -4.60
N ALA A 55 2.43 8.90 -4.41
CA ALA A 55 2.64 8.00 -5.54
C ALA A 55 2.40 6.51 -5.17
N LEU A 56 2.16 5.70 -6.20
CA LEU A 56 1.83 4.28 -6.10
C LEU A 56 2.46 3.53 -7.26
N TRP A 57 3.11 2.41 -6.99
CA TRP A 57 3.74 1.56 -8.00
C TRP A 57 3.33 0.09 -7.83
N PRO A 58 3.05 -0.63 -8.92
CA PRO A 58 2.85 -2.07 -8.87
C PRO A 58 4.18 -2.76 -8.55
N ILE A 59 4.10 -3.81 -7.74
CA ILE A 59 5.25 -4.67 -7.44
C ILE A 59 5.12 -5.88 -8.35
N ASP A 60 5.94 -5.95 -9.39
CA ASP A 60 6.01 -7.15 -10.23
C ASP A 60 6.60 -8.29 -9.39
N GLY A 61 5.85 -9.39 -9.31
CA GLY A 61 6.03 -10.39 -8.26
C GLY A 61 7.32 -11.21 -8.36
N GLU A 62 8.29 -10.93 -7.49
CA GLU A 62 9.08 -11.94 -6.76
C GLU A 62 9.70 -11.41 -5.44
N ALA A 63 9.10 -10.42 -4.77
CA ALA A 63 9.68 -9.85 -3.54
C ALA A 63 8.67 -9.54 -2.42
N ALA A 64 7.43 -10.06 -2.49
CA ALA A 64 6.41 -9.80 -1.47
C ALA A 64 6.51 -10.71 -0.23
N VAL A 65 7.71 -11.21 0.08
CA VAL A 65 8.03 -11.83 1.38
C VAL A 65 9.38 -11.28 1.82
N THR A 66 9.49 -10.83 3.08
CA THR A 66 10.69 -10.23 3.73
C THR A 66 10.84 -8.70 3.67
N ALA A 67 9.91 -7.98 4.30
CA ALA A 67 10.23 -6.67 4.88
C ALA A 67 9.75 -6.60 6.34
N SER A 68 10.24 -7.51 7.18
CA SER A 68 10.24 -7.33 8.64
C SER A 68 11.38 -6.37 9.01
N GLY A 69 11.14 -5.07 8.83
CA GLY A 69 12.00 -4.02 9.36
C GLY A 69 11.79 -3.88 10.87
N SER A 70 12.51 -4.67 11.67
CA SER A 70 12.68 -4.39 13.10
C SER A 70 13.93 -3.53 13.28
N SER A 71 13.72 -2.21 13.43
CA SER A 71 14.75 -1.26 13.82
C SER A 71 15.24 -1.54 15.26
N ALA A 72 16.55 -1.54 15.44
CA ALA A 72 17.23 -1.82 16.70
C ALA A 72 17.16 -0.66 17.69
N HIS A 73 16.93 -0.97 18.96
CA HIS A 73 17.26 -0.12 20.11
C HIS A 73 17.89 -0.99 21.20
N HIS A 74 19.22 -0.89 21.37
CA HIS A 74 19.93 -0.75 22.65
C HIS A 74 21.44 -0.60 22.42
#